data_AF-A0A3E0PIZ8-F1
#
_entry.id   AF-A0A3E0PIZ8-F1
#
_cell.length_a   1.000
_cell.length_b   1.000
_cell.length_c   1.000
_cell.angle_alpha   90.00
_cell.angle_beta   90.00
_cell.angle_gamma   90.00
#
_symmetry.space_group_name_H-M   'P 1'
#
loop_
_entity.id
_entity.type
_entity.pdbx_description
1 polymer ?
#
loop_
_entity_poly.entity_id
_entity_poly.type
_entity_poly.pdbx_seq_one_letter_code
_entity_poly.pdbx_strand_id
1 'polypeptide(L)'
;MSIAYQCPSCLKPLEYRPGDPTFQTCYHCKGKIMVPSDTVHQAEMIDADPTEYSLKEQRDLRLAEIQKELQAGNKINAIAMFRETFGTGLADAKDAVDAMQRGRKPDVSRSALQQNYQALQEQQPQSIYPDAKAEAQNPGRMALVIVAALIAMGIAIAVMVLGE
;
A
#
# COMPACT_ATOMS: atom_id res chain seq x y z
N MET A 1 -19.71 -9.33 -13.12
CA MET A 1 -20.73 -9.35 -14.22
C MET A 1 -20.45 -8.19 -15.19
N SER A 2 -20.97 -8.13 -16.43
CA SER A 2 -20.73 -6.99 -17.35
C SER A 2 -21.81 -5.90 -17.23
N ILE A 3 -21.45 -4.64 -17.53
CA ILE A 3 -22.36 -3.48 -17.54
C ILE A 3 -22.44 -2.88 -18.93
N ALA A 4 -23.65 -2.62 -19.39
CA ALA A 4 -23.89 -1.98 -20.68
C ALA A 4 -23.83 -0.44 -20.57
N TYR A 5 -23.18 0.21 -21.53
CA TYR A 5 -23.13 1.67 -21.67
C TYR A 5 -23.14 2.10 -23.16
N GLN A 6 -23.58 3.32 -23.46
CA GLN A 6 -23.59 3.82 -24.85
C GLN A 6 -22.25 4.42 -25.25
N CYS A 7 -21.81 4.08 -26.47
CA CYS A 7 -20.75 4.82 -27.14
C CYS A 7 -21.22 6.26 -27.47
N PRO A 8 -20.49 7.32 -27.07
CA PRO A 8 -20.87 8.70 -27.36
C PRO A 8 -20.74 9.07 -28.84
N SER A 9 -19.91 8.35 -29.60
CA SER A 9 -19.67 8.65 -31.02
C SER A 9 -20.68 7.99 -31.96
N CYS A 10 -21.17 6.79 -31.64
CA CYS A 10 -22.01 6.01 -32.55
C CYS A 10 -23.28 5.45 -31.94
N LEU A 11 -23.56 5.76 -30.66
CA LEU A 11 -24.78 5.37 -29.97
C LEU A 11 -25.09 3.86 -30.09
N LYS A 12 -24.06 3.02 -30.04
CA LYS A 12 -24.25 1.56 -29.92
C LYS A 12 -23.88 1.09 -28.52
N PRO A 13 -24.59 0.07 -28.00
CA PRO A 13 -24.33 -0.45 -26.69
C PRO A 13 -22.99 -1.16 -26.68
N LEU A 14 -22.22 -0.90 -25.64
CA LEU A 14 -20.94 -1.52 -25.35
C LEU A 14 -21.00 -2.13 -23.95
N GLU A 15 -20.18 -3.13 -23.72
CA GLU A 15 -20.07 -3.77 -22.41
C GLU A 15 -18.75 -3.37 -21.74
N TYR A 16 -18.83 -3.10 -20.45
CA TYR A 16 -17.69 -2.87 -19.57
C TYR A 16 -17.60 -4.03 -18.57
N ARG A 17 -16.42 -4.62 -18.41
CA ARG A 17 -16.16 -5.59 -17.35
C ARG A 17 -15.38 -4.93 -16.22
N PRO A 18 -15.73 -5.19 -14.94
CA PRO A 18 -14.95 -4.68 -13.82
C PRO A 18 -13.50 -5.15 -13.91
N GLY A 19 -12.56 -4.23 -13.70
CA GLY A 19 -11.12 -4.47 -13.86
C GLY A 19 -10.56 -4.19 -15.26
N ASP A 20 -11.40 -3.96 -16.27
CA ASP A 20 -10.93 -3.52 -17.59
C ASP A 20 -10.48 -2.05 -17.57
N PRO A 21 -9.54 -1.64 -18.46
CA PRO A 21 -9.12 -0.25 -18.57
C PRO A 21 -10.29 0.67 -18.93
N THR A 22 -10.25 1.89 -18.39
CA THR A 22 -11.24 2.95 -18.67
C THR A 22 -11.13 3.53 -20.07
N PHE A 23 -10.02 3.29 -20.78
CA PHE A 23 -9.86 3.65 -22.19
C PHE A 23 -10.06 2.42 -23.06
N GLN A 24 -11.18 2.37 -23.80
CA GLN A 24 -11.53 1.25 -24.66
C GLN A 24 -11.76 1.71 -26.10
N THR A 25 -11.70 0.76 -27.04
CA THR A 25 -12.00 1.02 -28.45
C THR A 25 -13.39 0.48 -28.76
N CYS A 26 -14.27 1.33 -29.28
CA CYS A 26 -15.61 0.89 -29.67
C CYS A 26 -15.52 -0.09 -30.85
N TYR A 27 -16.07 -1.30 -30.72
CA TYR A 27 -16.04 -2.32 -31.78
C TYR A 27 -16.79 -1.91 -33.05
N HIS A 28 -17.73 -0.95 -32.93
CA HIS A 28 -18.60 -0.53 -34.02
C HIS A 28 -18.07 0.66 -34.84
N CYS A 29 -17.66 1.75 -34.18
CA CYS A 29 -17.14 2.93 -34.89
C CYS A 29 -15.61 3.04 -34.85
N LYS A 30 -14.93 2.13 -34.14
CA LYS A 30 -13.47 2.12 -33.93
C LYS A 30 -12.90 3.36 -33.25
N GLY A 31 -13.77 4.22 -32.69
CA GLY A 31 -13.36 5.36 -31.88
C GLY A 31 -12.74 4.93 -30.55
N LYS A 32 -11.70 5.64 -30.12
CA LYS A 32 -11.19 5.57 -28.75
C LYS A 32 -12.16 6.31 -27.85
N ILE A 33 -12.72 5.61 -26.88
CA ILE A 33 -13.71 6.14 -25.95
C ILE A 33 -13.21 5.99 -24.52
N MET A 34 -13.60 6.95 -23.69
CA MET A 34 -13.45 6.84 -22.25
C MET A 34 -14.76 6.25 -21.70
N VAL A 35 -14.66 5.20 -20.91
CA VAL A 35 -15.79 4.61 -20.20
C VAL A 35 -16.27 5.63 -19.15
N PRO A 36 -17.58 5.95 -19.09
CA PRO A 36 -18.11 6.88 -18.09
C PRO A 36 -17.84 6.40 -16.66
N SER A 37 -17.54 7.33 -15.75
CA SER A 37 -17.29 7.00 -14.34
C SER A 37 -18.47 6.29 -13.68
N ASP A 38 -19.71 6.61 -14.07
CA ASP A 38 -20.91 5.93 -13.56
C ASP A 38 -20.89 4.43 -13.89
N THR A 39 -20.46 4.06 -15.10
CA THR A 39 -20.36 2.66 -15.54
C THR A 39 -19.27 1.93 -14.77
N VAL A 40 -18.14 2.59 -14.50
CA VAL A 40 -17.04 2.02 -13.71
C VAL A 40 -17.48 1.78 -12.28
N HIS A 41 -18.08 2.79 -11.63
CA HIS A 41 -18.59 2.67 -10.27
C HIS A 41 -19.66 1.60 -10.15
N GLN A 42 -20.59 1.53 -11.11
CA GLN A 42 -21.60 0.48 -11.11
C GLN A 42 -20.97 -0.91 -11.24
N ALA A 43 -19.86 -1.04 -11.99
CA ALA A 43 -19.14 -2.30 -12.18
C ALA A 43 -18.43 -2.74 -10.90
N GLU A 44 -17.82 -1.80 -10.20
CA GLU A 44 -17.20 -2.01 -8.89
C GLU A 44 -18.22 -2.43 -7.82
N MET A 45 -19.45 -1.92 -7.89
CA MET A 45 -20.53 -2.31 -6.97
C MET A 45 -21.05 -3.74 -7.22
N ILE A 46 -20.92 -4.29 -8.43
CA ILE A 46 -21.42 -5.63 -8.77
C ILE A 46 -20.40 -6.74 -8.44
N ASP A 47 -19.10 -6.44 -8.55
CA ASP A 47 -18.03 -7.38 -8.17
C ASP A 47 -17.61 -7.23 -6.70
N ALA A 48 -18.28 -6.36 -5.93
CA ALA A 48 -18.21 -6.40 -4.48
C ALA A 48 -18.76 -7.74 -4.00
N ASP A 49 -17.89 -8.60 -3.47
CA ASP A 49 -18.28 -9.84 -2.81
C ASP A 49 -19.43 -9.53 -1.82
N PRO A 50 -20.64 -10.10 -2.01
CA PRO A 50 -21.78 -9.85 -1.12
C PRO A 50 -21.47 -10.13 0.35
N THR A 51 -20.47 -10.99 0.61
CA THR A 51 -20.02 -11.30 1.96
C THR A 51 -19.12 -10.21 2.54
N GLU A 52 -18.31 -9.50 1.74
CA GLU A 52 -17.42 -8.46 2.27
C GLU A 52 -18.18 -7.16 2.61
N TYR A 53 -19.19 -6.81 1.79
CA TYR A 53 -20.04 -5.65 2.05
C TYR A 53 -20.91 -5.83 3.30
N SER A 54 -21.51 -7.02 3.47
CA SER A 54 -22.33 -7.33 4.65
C SER A 54 -21.53 -7.38 5.95
N LEU A 55 -20.26 -7.80 5.91
CA LEU A 55 -19.37 -7.80 7.09
C LEU A 55 -18.95 -6.39 7.51
N LYS A 56 -18.69 -5.48 6.56
CA LYS A 56 -18.42 -4.07 6.86
C LYS A 56 -19.64 -3.41 7.50
N GLU A 57 -20.82 -3.61 6.92
CA GLU A 57 -22.05 -3.03 7.45
C GLU A 57 -22.41 -3.57 8.85
N GLN A 58 -22.23 -4.88 9.09
CA GLN A 58 -22.40 -5.47 10.43
C GLN A 58 -21.40 -4.92 11.45
N ARG A 59 -20.13 -4.68 11.06
CA ARG A 59 -19.12 -4.07 11.93
C ARG A 59 -19.46 -2.63 12.27
N ASP A 60 -19.93 -1.86 11.30
CA ASP A 60 -20.32 -0.46 11.51
C ASP A 60 -21.53 -0.35 12.45
N LEU A 61 -22.51 -1.25 12.33
CA LEU A 61 -23.63 -1.35 13.26
C LEU A 61 -23.17 -1.70 14.68
N ARG A 62 -22.21 -2.63 14.83
CA ARG A 62 -21.64 -2.97 16.15
C ARG A 62 -20.87 -1.80 16.76
N LEU A 63 -20.11 -1.05 15.96
CA LEU A 63 -19.40 0.16 16.40
C LEU A 63 -20.38 1.24 16.88
N ALA A 64 -21.51 1.41 16.20
CA ALA A 64 -22.55 2.33 16.61
C ALA A 64 -23.15 1.95 17.98
N GLU A 65 -23.38 0.66 18.23
CA GLU A 65 -23.88 0.20 19.54
C GLU A 65 -22.85 0.42 20.66
N ILE A 66 -21.56 0.15 20.39
CA ILE A 66 -20.47 0.44 21.32
C ILE A 66 -20.42 1.95 21.65
N GLN A 67 -20.60 2.80 20.64
CA GLN A 67 -20.62 4.26 20.84
C GLN A 67 -21.81 4.71 21.69
N LYS A 68 -22.97 4.08 21.53
CA LYS A 68 -24.16 4.35 22.34
C LYS A 68 -23.98 3.95 23.80
N GLU A 69 -23.37 2.80 24.07
CA GLU A 69 -23.00 2.38 25.43
C GLU A 69 -21.99 3.35 26.07
N LEU A 70 -21.07 3.91 25.28
CA LEU A 70 -20.14 4.93 25.75
C LEU A 70 -20.83 6.24 26.11
N GLN A 71 -21.79 6.68 25.30
CA GLN A 71 -22.60 7.87 25.59
C GLN A 71 -23.48 7.66 26.83
N ALA A 72 -23.93 6.43 27.07
CA ALA A 72 -24.68 6.05 28.27
C ALA A 72 -23.82 5.98 29.56
N GLY A 73 -22.49 6.15 29.45
CA GLY A 73 -21.57 6.08 30.59
C GLY A 73 -21.12 4.66 30.96
N ASN A 74 -21.55 3.64 30.22
CA ASN A 74 -21.24 2.23 30.46
C ASN A 74 -19.90 1.80 29.83
N LYS A 75 -18.82 2.50 30.19
CA LYS A 75 -17.51 2.33 29.55
C LYS A 75 -16.95 0.91 29.62
N ILE A 76 -17.18 0.20 30.72
CA ILE A 76 -16.70 -1.19 30.90
C ILE A 76 -17.40 -2.13 29.91
N ASN A 77 -18.71 -1.93 29.68
CA ASN A 77 -19.49 -2.72 28.74
C ASN A 77 -19.04 -2.48 27.30
N ALA A 78 -18.79 -1.22 26.94
CA ALA A 78 -18.25 -0.86 25.63
C ALA A 78 -16.88 -1.50 25.34
N ILE A 79 -15.99 -1.56 26.34
CA ILE A 79 -14.68 -2.24 26.21
C ILE A 79 -14.87 -3.75 26.01
N ALA A 80 -15.79 -4.38 26.75
CA ALA A 80 -16.10 -5.80 26.57
C ALA A 80 -16.63 -6.10 25.15
N MET A 81 -17.61 -5.32 24.70
CA MET A 81 -18.23 -5.48 23.37
C MET A 81 -17.24 -5.23 22.23
N PHE A 82 -16.32 -4.27 22.38
CA PHE A 82 -15.25 -4.02 21.41
C PHE A 82 -14.30 -5.23 21.30
N ARG A 83 -13.92 -5.85 22.42
CA ARG A 83 -13.09 -7.05 22.42
C ARG A 83 -13.76 -8.24 21.76
N GLU A 84 -15.05 -8.44 22.02
CA GLU A 84 -15.83 -9.53 21.42
C GLU A 84 -15.99 -9.35 19.91
N THR A 85 -16.15 -8.10 19.45
CA THR A 85 -16.36 -7.78 18.03
C THR A 85 -15.06 -7.82 17.22
N PHE A 86 -13.96 -7.34 17.78
CA PHE A 86 -12.69 -7.15 17.06
C PHE A 86 -11.57 -8.11 17.50
N GLY A 87 -11.79 -8.92 18.53
CA GLY A 87 -10.81 -9.90 19.02
C GLY A 87 -9.55 -9.30 19.64
N THR A 88 -9.61 -8.05 20.12
CA THR A 88 -8.42 -7.32 20.58
C THR A 88 -8.08 -7.58 22.05
N GLY A 89 -6.84 -7.30 22.43
CA GLY A 89 -6.40 -7.31 23.82
C GLY A 89 -7.13 -6.27 24.67
N LEU A 90 -7.08 -6.44 26.00
CA LEU A 90 -7.74 -5.53 26.96
C LEU A 90 -7.18 -4.10 26.88
N ALA A 91 -5.85 -3.97 26.68
CA ALA A 91 -5.19 -2.68 26.52
C ALA A 91 -5.65 -1.96 25.24
N ASP A 92 -5.67 -2.66 24.11
CA ASP A 92 -6.07 -2.11 22.81
C ASP A 92 -7.55 -1.69 22.79
N ALA A 93 -8.42 -2.50 23.40
CA ALA A 93 -9.84 -2.18 23.49
C ALA A 93 -10.10 -0.94 24.34
N LYS A 94 -9.36 -0.78 25.45
CA LYS A 94 -9.44 0.40 26.29
C LYS A 94 -8.99 1.65 25.52
N ASP A 95 -7.87 1.58 24.81
CA ASP A 95 -7.38 2.74 24.05
C ASP A 95 -8.31 3.12 22.89
N ALA A 96 -8.85 2.13 22.18
CA ALA A 96 -9.84 2.35 21.12
C ALA A 96 -11.12 3.02 21.66
N VAL A 97 -11.63 2.54 22.79
CA VAL A 97 -12.79 3.12 23.47
C VAL A 97 -12.49 4.52 24.01
N ASP A 98 -11.30 4.75 24.57
CA ASP A 98 -10.87 6.07 25.02
C ASP A 98 -10.75 7.05 23.84
N ALA A 99 -10.29 6.59 22.68
CA ALA A 99 -10.25 7.37 21.45
C ALA A 99 -11.67 7.72 20.96
N MET A 100 -12.59 6.75 20.96
CA MET A 100 -14.02 6.95 20.65
C MET A 100 -14.65 8.01 21.55
N GLN A 101 -14.39 7.93 22.86
CA GLN A 101 -14.91 8.88 23.84
C GLN A 101 -14.41 10.31 23.59
N ARG A 102 -13.19 10.45 23.07
CA ARG A 102 -12.59 11.75 22.68
C ARG A 102 -13.06 12.24 21.30
N GLY A 103 -14.05 11.60 20.69
CA GLY A 103 -14.57 11.97 19.36
C GLY A 103 -13.68 11.56 18.19
N ARG A 104 -12.64 10.74 18.42
CA ARG A 104 -11.87 10.14 17.33
C ARG A 104 -12.50 8.81 16.95
N LYS A 105 -12.85 8.65 15.67
CA LYS A 105 -13.25 7.35 15.12
C LYS A 105 -12.06 6.39 15.27
N PRO A 106 -12.21 5.22 15.90
CA PRO A 106 -11.13 4.26 15.96
C PRO A 106 -10.88 3.77 14.53
N ASP A 107 -9.64 3.90 14.10
CA ASP A 107 -9.16 3.34 12.83
C ASP A 107 -9.01 1.83 13.01
N VAL A 108 -10.13 1.12 12.96
CA VAL A 108 -10.19 -0.35 13.03
C VAL A 108 -9.63 -1.02 11.77
N SER A 109 -9.42 -0.22 10.71
CA SER A 109 -8.72 -0.66 9.50
C SER A 109 -7.22 -0.77 9.75
N ARG A 110 -6.63 0.08 10.59
CA ARG A 110 -5.19 -0.02 10.93
C ARG A 110 -4.85 -1.15 11.89
N SER A 111 -5.57 -1.33 12.99
CA SER A 111 -5.10 -2.26 14.04
C SER A 111 -5.08 -3.73 13.60
N ALA A 112 -6.11 -4.19 12.87
CA ALA A 112 -6.20 -5.57 12.39
C ALA A 112 -5.27 -5.85 11.19
N LEU A 113 -5.06 -4.88 10.30
CA LEU A 113 -4.12 -5.03 9.17
C LEU A 113 -2.66 -4.88 9.64
N GLN A 114 -2.36 -3.96 10.56
CA GLN A 114 -0.99 -3.63 10.94
C GLN A 114 -0.33 -4.71 11.79
N GLN A 115 -1.08 -5.40 12.66
CA GLN A 115 -0.57 -6.57 13.37
C GLN A 115 -0.25 -7.73 12.41
N ASN A 116 -1.08 -7.93 11.39
CA ASN A 116 -0.82 -8.92 10.34
C ASN A 116 0.39 -8.54 9.46
N TYR A 117 0.61 -7.24 9.22
CA TYR A 117 1.76 -6.74 8.45
C TYR A 117 3.09 -6.86 9.21
N GLN A 118 3.11 -6.68 10.53
CA GLN A 118 4.33 -6.84 11.33
C GLN A 118 4.79 -8.32 11.35
N ALA A 119 3.86 -9.26 11.42
CA ALA A 119 4.19 -10.69 11.30
C ALA A 119 4.66 -11.10 9.89
N LEU A 120 4.19 -10.42 8.83
CA LEU A 120 4.61 -10.67 7.44
C LEU A 120 5.99 -10.07 7.09
N GLN A 121 6.47 -9.06 7.81
CA GLN A 121 7.79 -8.47 7.56
C GLN A 121 8.95 -9.35 8.04
N GLU A 122 8.72 -10.24 9.00
CA GLU A 122 9.75 -11.14 9.53
C GLU A 122 10.00 -12.39 8.66
N GLN A 123 9.21 -12.59 7.60
CA GLN A 123 9.38 -13.70 6.64
C GLN A 123 9.78 -13.23 5.24
N GLN A 124 10.30 -12.01 5.06
CA GLN A 124 10.90 -11.59 3.79
C GLN A 124 12.02 -12.56 3.40
N PRO A 125 11.88 -13.35 2.31
CA PRO A 125 13.00 -13.99 1.68
C PRO A 125 13.88 -12.87 1.10
N GLN A 126 15.17 -12.94 1.39
CA GLN A 126 16.16 -11.99 0.88
C GLN A 126 15.98 -11.74 -0.62
N SER A 127 15.94 -10.45 -0.96
CA SER A 127 15.83 -9.85 -2.29
C SER A 127 16.42 -10.67 -3.45
N ILE A 128 15.56 -11.21 -4.31
CA ILE A 128 15.90 -11.49 -5.72
C ILE A 128 15.52 -10.24 -6.55
N TYR A 129 16.06 -9.10 -6.17
CA TYR A 129 16.18 -7.95 -7.06
C TYR A 129 17.63 -7.49 -6.89
N PRO A 130 18.48 -7.60 -7.92
CA PRO A 130 19.81 -7.06 -7.81
C PRO A 130 19.68 -5.55 -7.63
N ASP A 131 20.16 -5.06 -6.49
CA ASP A 131 20.45 -3.66 -6.26
C ASP A 131 21.28 -3.14 -7.44
N ALA A 132 20.65 -2.40 -8.36
CA ALA A 132 21.35 -1.54 -9.30
C ALA A 132 21.86 -0.31 -8.52
N LYS A 133 22.77 -0.54 -7.56
CA LYS A 133 23.56 0.53 -6.98
C LYS A 133 24.63 0.89 -7.99
N ALA A 134 24.40 2.03 -8.62
CA ALA A 134 25.40 2.80 -9.33
C ALA A 134 26.57 3.10 -8.40
N GLU A 135 27.57 2.23 -8.37
CA GLU A 135 28.92 2.58 -7.93
C GLU A 135 29.56 3.39 -9.05
N ALA A 136 29.30 4.70 -9.02
CA ALA A 136 30.11 5.68 -9.72
C ALA A 136 31.51 5.68 -9.08
N GLN A 137 32.32 4.72 -9.50
CA GLN A 137 33.72 4.57 -9.16
C GLN A 137 34.45 5.81 -9.69
N ASN A 138 34.65 6.80 -8.81
CA ASN A 138 35.27 8.07 -9.15
C ASN A 138 36.68 7.83 -9.74
N PRO A 139 36.88 7.99 -11.06
CA PRO A 139 38.12 7.61 -11.75
C PRO A 139 39.32 8.47 -11.30
N GLY A 140 39.05 9.60 -10.64
CA GLY A 140 40.08 10.47 -10.08
C GLY A 140 40.88 9.85 -8.93
N ARG A 141 40.31 8.92 -8.15
CA ARG A 141 41.04 8.29 -7.03
C ARG A 141 42.01 7.21 -7.49
N MET A 142 41.71 6.49 -8.58
CA MET A 142 42.59 5.45 -9.12
C MET A 142 43.83 6.05 -9.82
N ALA A 143 43.67 7.16 -10.54
CA ALA A 143 44.79 7.85 -11.18
C ALA A 143 45.82 8.39 -10.16
N LEU A 144 45.35 8.93 -9.03
CA LEU A 144 46.22 9.49 -7.98
C LEU A 144 47.11 8.43 -7.32
N VAL A 145 46.58 7.22 -7.07
CA VAL A 145 47.34 6.11 -6.46
C VAL A 145 48.42 5.59 -7.41
N ILE A 146 48.12 5.47 -8.71
CA ILE A 146 49.09 5.00 -9.71
C ILE A 146 50.23 6.00 -9.88
N VAL A 147 49.92 7.30 -10.00
CA VAL A 147 50.94 8.34 -10.11
C VAL A 147 51.82 8.40 -8.86
N ALA A 148 51.23 8.31 -7.66
CA ALA A 148 51.99 8.27 -6.41
C ALA A 148 52.93 7.05 -6.33
N ALA A 149 52.46 5.88 -6.79
CA ALA A 149 53.27 4.66 -6.82
C ALA A 149 54.45 4.76 -7.79
N LEU A 150 54.24 5.33 -9.00
CA LEU A 150 55.31 5.51 -9.98
C LEU A 150 56.37 6.51 -9.50
N ILE A 151 55.95 7.60 -8.84
CA ILE A 151 56.87 8.58 -8.25
C ILE A 151 57.68 7.92 -7.13
N ALA A 152 57.04 7.15 -6.23
CA ALA A 152 57.73 6.46 -5.14
C ALA A 152 58.75 5.43 -5.67
N MET A 153 58.37 4.67 -6.70
CA MET A 153 59.25 3.68 -7.32
C MET A 153 60.43 4.35 -8.04
N GLY A 154 60.19 5.48 -8.73
CA GLY A 154 61.25 6.28 -9.35
C GLY A 154 62.24 6.85 -8.34
N ILE A 155 61.76 7.38 -7.20
CA ILE A 155 62.62 7.86 -6.11
C ILE A 155 63.44 6.71 -5.54
N ALA A 156 62.84 5.53 -5.32
CA ALA A 156 63.57 4.36 -4.82
C ALA A 156 64.69 3.92 -5.77
N ILE A 157 64.42 3.89 -7.08
CA ILE A 157 65.43 3.53 -8.08
C ILE A 157 66.55 4.60 -8.14
N ALA A 158 66.21 5.88 -8.08
CA ALA A 158 67.20 6.96 -8.09
C ALA A 158 68.12 6.92 -6.86
N VAL A 159 67.56 6.65 -5.67
CA VAL A 159 68.35 6.48 -4.44
C VAL A 159 69.28 5.26 -4.54
N MET A 160 68.83 4.19 -5.20
CA MET A 160 69.64 2.98 -5.39
C MET A 160 70.80 3.20 -6.36
N VAL A 161 70.65 4.06 -7.38
CA VAL A 161 71.68 4.36 -8.39
C VAL A 161 72.69 5.42 -7.94
N LEU A 162 72.30 6.35 -7.06
CA LEU A 162 73.18 7.40 -6.51
C LEU A 162 73.94 6.96 -5.24
N GLY A 163 73.64 5.78 -4.71
CA GLY A 163 74.21 5.24 -3.47
C GLY A 163 75.39 4.27 -3.66
N GLU A 164 75.83 4.04 -4.90
CA GLU A 164 77.07 3.30 -5.23
C GLU A 164 78.22 4.23 -5.61
#